data_AF-A0A1M4MIG2-F1
#
_entry.id   AF-A0A1M4MIG2-F1
#
_cell.length_a   1.000
_cell.length_b   1.000
_cell.length_c   1.000
_cell.angle_alpha   90.00
_cell.angle_beta   90.00
_cell.angle_gamma   90.00
#
_symmetry.space_group_name_H-M   'P 1'
#
loop_
_entity.id
_entity.type
_entity.pdbx_description
1 polymer ?
#
loop_
_entity_poly.entity_id
_entity_poly.type
_entity_poly.pdbx_seq_one_letter_code
_entity_poly.pdbx_strand_id
1 'polypeptide(L)'
;MTPGARMVLVLLLAALALTAPAGALVVENADLTPAEVKLLFAMREYTLTYNEYADRLPGWVTGPFADEKVNLYVVSPDGVLVIGITFHDKKIVQFDAKGCPDPIATVTADAATVEEVMVSDRPFDTFRAAMQNGTATVEGNNLLGTLRTGMVRFGLWAMDLIGL
;
A
#
# COMPACT_ATOMS: atom_id res chain seq x y z
N MET A 1 -37.44 -25.29 -25.00
CA MET A 1 -37.06 -24.41 -23.88
C MET A 1 -38.09 -23.31 -23.78
N THR A 2 -38.83 -23.23 -22.67
CA THR A 2 -39.88 -22.23 -22.44
C THR A 2 -39.26 -20.85 -22.18
N PRO A 3 -39.94 -19.74 -22.51
CA PRO A 3 -39.38 -18.38 -22.39
C PRO A 3 -38.93 -18.03 -20.96
N GLY A 4 -39.53 -18.64 -19.93
CA GLY A 4 -39.10 -18.48 -18.54
C GLY A 4 -37.72 -19.08 -18.23
N ALA A 5 -37.32 -20.17 -18.90
CA ALA A 5 -36.02 -20.81 -18.66
C ALA A 5 -34.84 -19.99 -19.21
N ARG A 6 -35.05 -19.23 -20.29
CA ARG A 6 -34.05 -18.29 -20.82
C ARG A 6 -33.85 -17.09 -19.89
N MET A 7 -34.93 -16.60 -19.28
CA MET A 7 -34.87 -15.42 -18.40
C MET A 7 -34.15 -15.72 -17.09
N VAL A 8 -34.35 -16.92 -16.52
CA VAL A 8 -33.64 -17.38 -15.31
C VAL A 8 -32.14 -17.61 -15.58
N LEU A 9 -31.79 -18.15 -16.75
CA LEU A 9 -30.39 -18.36 -17.14
C LEU A 9 -29.63 -17.04 -17.34
N VAL A 10 -30.28 -16.02 -17.91
CA VAL A 10 -29.71 -14.68 -18.08
C VAL A 10 -29.51 -13.98 -16.73
N LEU A 11 -30.45 -14.13 -15.79
CA LEU A 11 -30.31 -13.61 -14.42
C LEU A 11 -29.19 -14.28 -13.63
N LEU A 12 -29.00 -15.59 -13.79
CA LEU A 12 -27.89 -16.34 -13.18
C LEU A 12 -26.52 -15.97 -13.77
N LEU A 13 -26.44 -15.72 -15.08
CA LEU A 13 -25.22 -15.23 -15.74
C LEU A 13 -24.88 -13.78 -15.34
N ALA A 14 -25.90 -12.93 -15.15
CA ALA A 14 -25.71 -11.56 -14.65
C ALA A 14 -25.26 -11.53 -13.17
N ALA A 15 -25.74 -12.47 -12.35
CA ALA A 15 -25.30 -12.62 -10.97
C ALA A 15 -23.86 -13.18 -10.86
N LEU A 16 -23.44 -14.05 -11.79
CA LEU A 16 -22.05 -14.54 -11.84
C LEU A 16 -21.05 -13.45 -12.25
N ALA A 17 -21.47 -12.46 -13.05
CA ALA A 17 -20.61 -11.33 -13.46
C ALA A 17 -20.32 -10.33 -12.33
N LEU A 18 -20.99 -10.43 -11.18
CA LEU A 18 -20.75 -9.61 -9.98
C LEU A 18 -19.80 -10.27 -8.97
N THR A 19 -19.32 -11.49 -9.26
CA THR A 19 -18.18 -12.04 -8.52
C THR A 19 -16.91 -11.38 -9.03
N ALA A 20 -16.62 -10.19 -8.49
CA ALA A 20 -15.31 -9.59 -8.61
C ALA A 20 -14.28 -10.64 -8.18
N PRO A 21 -13.23 -10.90 -8.98
CA PRO A 21 -12.13 -11.72 -8.49
C PRO A 21 -11.56 -11.01 -7.26
N ALA A 22 -11.64 -11.67 -6.11
CA ALA A 22 -10.88 -11.30 -4.93
C ALA A 22 -9.39 -11.33 -5.34
N GLY A 23 -8.85 -10.17 -5.71
CA GLY A 23 -7.53 -10.04 -6.32
C GLY A 23 -7.38 -8.89 -7.33
N ALA A 24 -8.47 -8.29 -7.82
CA ALA A 24 -8.36 -7.09 -8.63
C ALA A 24 -8.25 -5.84 -7.73
N LEU A 25 -7.06 -5.23 -7.68
CA LEU A 25 -6.84 -3.91 -7.09
C LEU A 25 -7.83 -2.92 -7.71
N VAL A 26 -8.85 -2.50 -6.96
CA VAL A 26 -9.82 -1.50 -7.41
C VAL A 26 -9.09 -0.15 -7.43
N VAL A 27 -8.97 0.45 -8.61
CA VAL A 27 -8.43 1.80 -8.78
C VAL A 27 -9.60 2.70 -9.14
N GLU A 28 -9.97 3.58 -8.23
CA GLU A 28 -11.00 4.59 -8.46
C GLU A 28 -10.37 5.72 -9.31
N ASN A 29 -10.65 5.71 -10.61
CA ASN A 29 -10.05 6.60 -11.60
C ASN A 29 -11.01 7.76 -11.90
N ALA A 30 -10.87 8.89 -11.21
CA ALA A 30 -11.44 10.16 -11.66
C ALA A 30 -10.40 11.28 -11.45
N ASP A 31 -9.86 11.76 -12.58
CA ASP A 31 -8.90 12.86 -12.72
C ASP A 31 -7.49 12.61 -12.15
N LEU A 32 -6.69 11.83 -12.87
CA LEU A 32 -5.26 11.65 -12.60
C LEU A 32 -4.41 12.24 -13.73
N THR A 33 -3.39 13.00 -13.36
CA THR A 33 -2.34 13.49 -14.25
C THR A 33 -1.50 12.32 -14.80
N PRO A 34 -0.81 12.48 -15.94
CA PRO A 34 0.04 11.43 -16.50
C PRO A 34 1.14 10.92 -15.55
N ALA A 35 1.65 11.79 -14.66
CA ALA A 35 2.64 11.42 -13.64
C ALA A 35 2.02 10.52 -12.55
N GLU A 36 0.82 10.87 -12.08
CA GLU A 36 0.06 10.07 -11.11
C GLU A 36 -0.31 8.71 -11.68
N VAL A 37 -0.71 8.64 -12.95
CA VAL A 37 -1.01 7.38 -13.64
C VAL A 37 0.24 6.49 -13.72
N LYS A 38 1.39 7.04 -14.14
CA LYS A 38 2.64 6.27 -14.24
C LYS A 38 3.07 5.70 -12.89
N LEU A 39 3.04 6.51 -11.83
CA LEU A 39 3.40 6.04 -10.50
C LEU A 39 2.40 5.02 -9.97
N LEU A 40 1.10 5.19 -10.23
CA LEU A 40 0.08 4.26 -9.80
C LEU A 40 0.21 2.89 -10.48
N PHE A 41 0.60 2.86 -11.76
CA PHE A 41 0.97 1.61 -12.43
C PHE A 41 2.21 0.97 -11.82
N ALA A 42 3.25 1.78 -11.55
CA ALA A 42 4.46 1.29 -10.90
C ALA A 42 4.20 0.77 -9.48
N MET A 43 3.29 1.40 -8.72
CA MET A 43 2.86 0.94 -7.40
C MET A 43 2.00 -0.33 -7.48
N ARG A 44 1.17 -0.49 -8.51
CA ARG A 44 0.47 -1.75 -8.77
C ARG A 44 1.45 -2.91 -8.98
N GLU A 45 2.50 -2.69 -9.75
CA GLU A 45 3.56 -3.69 -9.94
C GLU A 45 4.29 -3.97 -8.62
N TYR A 46 4.62 -2.94 -7.86
CA TYR A 46 5.18 -3.07 -6.51
C TYR A 46 4.27 -3.80 -5.52
N THR A 47 2.96 -3.72 -5.70
CA THR A 47 1.98 -4.41 -4.85
C THR A 47 2.07 -5.92 -4.97
N LEU A 48 2.25 -6.40 -6.20
CA LEU A 48 2.42 -7.83 -6.46
C LEU A 48 3.66 -8.34 -5.74
N THR A 49 4.76 -7.58 -5.85
CA THR A 49 6.01 -7.84 -5.12
C THR A 49 5.77 -7.81 -3.61
N TYR A 50 5.23 -6.72 -3.06
CA TYR A 50 4.99 -6.59 -1.62
C TYR A 50 4.12 -7.72 -1.08
N ASN A 51 3.00 -8.05 -1.72
CA ASN A 51 2.09 -9.10 -1.25
C ASN A 51 2.71 -10.51 -1.30
N GLU A 52 3.63 -10.76 -2.24
CA GLU A 52 4.41 -12.00 -2.27
C GLU A 52 5.39 -12.09 -1.08
N TYR A 53 5.95 -10.95 -0.66
CA TYR A 53 6.91 -10.87 0.44
C TYR A 53 6.28 -10.58 1.80
N ALA A 54 5.04 -10.12 1.88
CA ALA A 54 4.37 -9.66 3.11
C ALA A 54 4.34 -10.75 4.18
N ASP A 55 4.15 -12.02 3.76
CA ASP A 55 4.12 -13.18 4.65
C ASP A 55 5.52 -13.55 5.20
N ARG A 56 6.58 -13.04 4.58
CA ARG A 56 7.99 -13.24 4.98
C ARG A 56 8.53 -12.09 5.81
N LEU A 57 7.86 -10.94 5.82
CA LEU A 57 8.26 -9.80 6.64
C LEU A 57 8.03 -10.10 8.12
N PRO A 58 8.90 -9.59 9.02
CA PRO A 58 8.70 -9.76 10.45
C PRO A 58 7.32 -9.25 10.89
N GLY A 59 6.60 -10.02 11.70
CA GLY A 59 5.23 -9.68 12.10
C GLY A 59 5.10 -8.36 12.87
N TRP A 60 6.19 -7.84 13.44
CA TRP A 60 6.21 -6.51 14.07
C TRP A 60 6.25 -5.36 13.05
N VAL A 61 6.62 -5.62 11.78
CA VAL A 61 6.55 -4.66 10.67
C VAL A 61 5.14 -4.59 10.10
N THR A 62 4.56 -5.75 9.79
CA THR A 62 3.28 -5.84 9.06
C THR A 62 2.05 -5.87 9.98
N GLY A 63 2.18 -6.45 11.17
CA GLY A 63 1.10 -6.57 12.15
C GLY A 63 0.44 -5.25 12.57
N PRO A 64 1.21 -4.17 12.86
CA PRO A 64 0.63 -2.90 13.27
C PRO A 64 -0.29 -2.23 12.23
N PHE A 65 -0.15 -2.60 10.96
CA PHE A 65 -0.91 -2.02 9.84
C PHE A 65 -1.78 -3.04 9.10
N ALA A 66 -1.93 -4.26 9.62
CA ALA A 66 -2.49 -5.38 8.87
C ALA A 66 -3.88 -5.14 8.28
N ASP A 67 -4.71 -4.33 8.94
CA ASP A 67 -6.10 -4.03 8.55
C ASP A 67 -6.37 -2.52 8.55
N GLU A 68 -5.38 -1.73 8.13
CA GLU A 68 -5.39 -0.27 8.26
C GLU A 68 -5.14 0.47 6.95
N LYS A 69 -5.43 1.77 6.98
CA LYS A 69 -5.13 2.69 5.89
C LYS A 69 -3.90 3.53 6.22
N VAL A 70 -2.99 3.66 5.28
CA VAL A 70 -1.77 4.46 5.41
C VAL A 70 -1.68 5.37 4.20
N ASN A 71 -1.28 6.63 4.40
CA ASN A 71 -0.95 7.51 3.28
C ASN A 71 0.56 7.56 3.06
N LEU A 72 0.99 7.47 1.81
CA LEU A 72 2.35 7.71 1.36
C LEU A 72 2.40 9.10 0.69
N TYR A 73 3.25 9.97 1.23
CA TYR A 73 3.54 11.30 0.72
C TYR A 73 4.88 11.24 0.00
N VAL A 74 4.84 11.40 -1.31
CA VAL A 74 6.02 11.44 -2.16
C VAL A 74 6.35 12.90 -2.44
N VAL A 75 7.42 13.39 -1.83
CA VAL A 75 7.88 14.77 -1.97
C VAL A 75 8.78 14.89 -3.19
N SER A 76 8.42 15.79 -4.10
CA SER A 76 9.21 16.09 -5.30
C SER A 76 9.34 17.62 -5.47
N PRO A 77 10.30 18.10 -6.28
CA PRO A 77 10.42 19.52 -6.58
C PRO A 77 9.16 20.12 -7.23
N ASP A 78 8.40 19.30 -7.95
CA ASP A 78 7.20 19.71 -8.68
C ASP A 78 5.92 19.72 -7.80
N GLY A 79 6.01 19.17 -6.58
CA GLY A 79 4.89 19.10 -5.64
C GLY A 79 4.92 17.85 -4.75
N VAL A 80 3.88 17.70 -3.95
CA VAL A 80 3.67 16.54 -3.07
C VAL A 80 2.57 15.67 -3.66
N LEU A 81 2.90 14.41 -3.93
CA LEU A 81 1.93 13.41 -4.34
C LEU A 81 1.51 12.58 -3.13
N VAL A 82 0.20 12.38 -2.95
CA VAL A 82 -0.37 11.64 -1.83
C VAL A 82 -1.06 10.39 -2.34
N ILE A 83 -0.69 9.24 -1.79
CA ILE A 83 -1.20 7.94 -2.20
C ILE A 83 -1.73 7.21 -0.97
N GLY A 84 -3.00 6.85 -0.99
CA GLY A 84 -3.63 6.03 0.03
C GLY A 84 -3.38 4.56 -0.24
N ILE A 85 -3.03 3.83 0.79
CA ILE A 85 -2.77 2.39 0.74
C ILE A 85 -3.64 1.74 1.79
N THR A 86 -4.53 0.85 1.37
CA THR A 86 -5.35 0.04 2.28
C THR A 86 -4.75 -1.35 2.41
N PHE A 87 -4.47 -1.75 3.64
CA PHE A 87 -4.04 -3.10 3.98
C PHE A 87 -5.21 -3.91 4.53
N HIS A 88 -5.21 -5.20 4.20
CA HIS A 88 -6.07 -6.20 4.82
C HIS A 88 -5.29 -7.51 4.93
N ASP A 89 -5.31 -8.14 6.10
CA ASP A 89 -4.48 -9.31 6.41
C ASP A 89 -3.00 -9.13 5.99
N LYS A 90 -2.43 -7.95 6.32
CA LYS A 90 -1.03 -7.55 6.00
C LYS A 90 -0.73 -7.35 4.52
N LYS A 91 -1.70 -7.55 3.63
CA LYS A 91 -1.55 -7.40 2.18
C LYS A 91 -2.20 -6.11 1.72
N ILE A 92 -1.61 -5.48 0.72
CA ILE A 92 -2.20 -4.31 0.09
C ILE A 92 -3.35 -4.77 -0.79
N VAL A 93 -4.55 -4.22 -0.53
CA VAL A 93 -5.78 -4.56 -1.26
C VAL A 93 -6.33 -3.41 -2.10
N GLN A 94 -5.89 -2.17 -1.85
CA GLN A 94 -6.35 -1.00 -2.58
C GLN A 94 -5.31 0.13 -2.58
N PHE A 95 -5.27 0.88 -3.69
CA PHE A 95 -4.63 2.19 -3.76
C PHE A 95 -5.64 3.27 -4.07
N ASP A 96 -5.51 4.38 -3.38
CA ASP A 96 -6.22 5.62 -3.68
C ASP A 96 -5.22 6.67 -4.12
N ALA A 97 -5.36 7.16 -5.34
CA ALA A 97 -4.45 8.14 -5.91
C ALA A 97 -4.58 9.53 -5.28
N LYS A 98 -5.59 9.77 -4.44
CA LYS A 98 -5.83 11.03 -3.73
C LYS A 98 -5.63 10.90 -2.22
N GLY A 99 -5.04 9.80 -1.76
CA GLY A 99 -4.95 9.49 -0.34
C GLY A 99 -6.20 8.81 0.20
N CYS A 100 -6.06 8.15 1.35
CA CYS A 100 -7.19 7.63 2.09
C CYS A 100 -7.70 8.66 3.11
N PRO A 101 -9.03 8.69 3.38
CA PRO A 101 -9.55 9.38 4.55
C PRO A 101 -9.20 8.61 5.83
N ASP A 102 -8.90 9.36 6.89
CA ASP A 102 -8.53 8.87 8.23
C ASP A 102 -7.43 7.79 8.27
N PRO A 103 -6.25 8.03 7.65
CA PRO A 103 -5.15 7.07 7.69
C PRO A 103 -4.59 6.93 9.11
N ILE A 104 -4.24 5.71 9.54
CA ILE A 104 -3.64 5.45 10.86
C ILE A 104 -2.24 6.06 10.96
N ALA A 105 -1.53 6.11 9.84
CA ALA A 105 -0.18 6.63 9.73
C ALA A 105 0.07 7.26 8.35
N THR A 106 1.07 8.14 8.33
CA THR A 106 1.58 8.78 7.13
C THR A 106 3.05 8.45 6.97
N VAL A 107 3.42 7.92 5.81
CA VAL A 107 4.80 7.72 5.40
C VAL A 107 5.18 8.89 4.50
N THR A 108 6.25 9.61 4.80
CA THR A 108 6.77 10.67 3.94
C THR A 108 8.13 10.26 3.41
N ALA A 109 8.33 10.32 2.11
CA ALA A 109 9.62 10.06 1.48
C ALA A 109 9.78 10.95 0.24
N ASP A 110 11.01 11.23 -0.17
CA ASP A 110 11.25 11.90 -1.45
C ASP A 110 11.07 10.94 -2.64
N ALA A 111 10.81 11.48 -3.82
CA ALA A 111 10.57 10.70 -5.03
C ALA A 111 11.76 9.79 -5.42
N ALA A 112 13.00 10.23 -5.17
CA ALA A 112 14.19 9.44 -5.50
C ALA A 112 14.32 8.23 -4.56
N THR A 113 14.05 8.42 -3.27
CA THR A 113 13.99 7.36 -2.26
C THR A 113 12.92 6.33 -2.62
N VAL A 114 11.73 6.78 -3.05
CA VAL A 114 10.66 5.85 -3.48
C VAL A 114 11.08 5.05 -4.72
N GLU A 115 11.66 5.72 -5.72
CA GLU A 115 12.15 5.05 -6.94
C GLU A 115 13.25 4.03 -6.61
N GLU A 116 14.20 4.39 -5.74
CA GLU A 116 15.26 3.50 -5.28
C GLU A 116 14.71 2.26 -4.58
N VAL A 117 13.73 2.42 -3.68
CA VAL A 117 13.07 1.29 -3.00
C VAL A 117 12.35 0.40 -4.00
N MET A 118 11.71 0.97 -5.01
CA MET A 118 10.92 0.22 -6.01
C MET A 118 11.78 -0.61 -6.95
N VAL A 119 12.97 -0.13 -7.32
CA VAL A 119 13.89 -0.85 -8.23
C VAL A 119 14.92 -1.71 -7.51
N SER A 120 14.95 -1.67 -6.18
CA SER A 120 15.90 -2.42 -5.35
C SER A 120 15.58 -3.92 -5.34
N ASP A 121 16.62 -4.75 -5.41
CA ASP A 121 16.53 -6.19 -5.17
C ASP A 121 16.14 -6.53 -3.71
N ARG A 122 16.31 -5.57 -2.79
CA ARG A 122 15.99 -5.70 -1.36
C ARG A 122 15.21 -4.45 -0.87
N PRO A 123 13.94 -4.28 -1.29
CA PRO A 123 13.16 -3.06 -1.03
C PRO A 123 13.04 -2.71 0.45
N PHE A 124 12.87 -3.72 1.31
CA PHE A 124 12.75 -3.53 2.75
C PHE A 124 14.04 -2.96 3.37
N ASP A 125 15.21 -3.44 2.93
CA ASP A 125 16.50 -2.94 3.44
C ASP A 125 16.78 -1.52 2.95
N THR A 126 16.46 -1.23 1.68
CA THR A 126 16.55 0.13 1.13
C THR A 126 15.63 1.09 1.88
N PHE A 127 14.38 0.70 2.15
CA PHE A 127 13.45 1.52 2.93
C PHE A 127 13.93 1.74 4.37
N ARG A 128 14.49 0.70 5.00
CA ARG A 128 15.10 0.82 6.34
C ARG A 128 16.26 1.81 6.33
N ALA A 129 17.16 1.73 5.35
CA ALA A 129 18.26 2.68 5.21
C ALA A 129 17.74 4.12 5.02
N ALA A 130 16.67 4.31 4.25
CA ALA A 130 16.03 5.61 4.10
C ALA A 130 15.44 6.15 5.41
N MET A 131 14.80 5.28 6.20
CA MET A 131 14.29 5.62 7.53
C MET A 131 15.41 6.02 8.51
N GLN A 132 16.57 5.36 8.44
CA GLN A 132 17.74 5.68 9.24
C GLN A 132 18.39 7.00 8.84
N ASN A 133 18.49 7.25 7.53
CA ASN A 133 19.07 8.47 6.98
C ASN A 133 18.12 9.68 7.05
N GLY A 134 16.87 9.46 7.45
CA GLY A 134 15.84 10.49 7.55
C GLY A 134 15.26 10.95 6.21
N THR A 135 15.56 10.23 5.12
CA THR A 135 14.98 10.47 3.79
C THR A 135 13.59 9.82 3.65
N ALA A 136 13.24 8.91 4.55
CA ALA A 136 11.89 8.45 4.79
C ALA A 136 11.51 8.65 6.27
N THR A 137 10.25 9.00 6.53
CA THR A 137 9.68 9.09 7.88
C THR A 137 8.32 8.40 7.93
N VAL A 138 7.95 7.87 9.10
CA VAL A 138 6.63 7.29 9.35
C VAL A 138 6.06 7.90 10.60
N GLU A 139 4.91 8.57 10.50
CA GLU A 139 4.26 9.28 11.59
C GLU A 139 2.85 8.77 11.81
N GLY A 140 2.46 8.61 13.08
CA GLY A 140 1.09 8.24 13.43
C GLY A 140 0.16 9.44 13.40
N ASN A 141 -1.00 9.33 12.76
CA ASN A 141 -1.96 10.44 12.65
C ASN A 141 -2.89 10.54 13.86
N ASN A 142 -2.90 9.52 14.73
CA ASN A 142 -3.63 9.51 16.01
C ASN A 142 -2.82 8.75 17.07
N LEU A 143 -3.30 8.72 18.32
CA LEU A 143 -2.60 8.05 19.44
C LEU A 143 -2.27 6.58 19.16
N LEU A 144 -3.21 5.85 18.53
CA LEU A 144 -3.01 4.44 18.17
C LEU A 144 -1.97 4.31 17.04
N GLY A 145 -2.01 5.20 16.05
CA GLY A 145 -1.02 5.33 15.00
C GLY A 145 0.37 5.64 15.55
N THR A 146 0.50 6.56 16.50
CA THR A 146 1.79 6.91 17.11
C THR A 146 2.37 5.72 17.88
N LEU A 147 1.53 4.96 18.57
CA LEU A 147 1.95 3.73 19.24
C LEU A 147 2.44 2.69 18.23
N ARG A 148 1.68 2.44 17.16
CA ARG A 148 1.97 1.44 16.14
C ARG A 148 3.22 1.77 15.32
N THR A 149 3.36 3.03 14.91
CA THR A 149 4.57 3.53 14.25
C THR A 149 5.78 3.47 15.20
N GLY A 150 5.57 3.70 16.50
CA GLY A 150 6.57 3.48 17.54
C GLY A 150 7.04 2.02 17.64
N MET A 151 6.13 1.05 17.55
CA MET A 151 6.49 -0.38 17.55
C MET A 151 7.37 -0.75 16.34
N VAL A 152 7.07 -0.19 15.17
CA VAL A 152 7.86 -0.41 13.96
C VAL A 152 9.25 0.21 14.10
N ARG A 153 9.33 1.47 14.56
CA ARG A 153 10.63 2.12 14.81
C ARG A 153 11.46 1.37 15.85
N PHE A 154 10.83 0.85 16.91
CA PHE A 154 11.48 0.04 17.93
C PHE A 154 12.03 -1.27 17.35
N GLY A 155 11.27 -1.96 16.50
CA GLY A 155 11.74 -3.18 15.84
C GLY A 155 12.91 -2.93 14.90
N LEU A 156 12.88 -1.84 14.12
CA LEU A 156 14.00 -1.42 13.27
C LEU A 156 15.25 -1.15 14.10
N TRP A 157 15.12 -0.38 15.19
CA TRP A 157 16.23 -0.11 16.12
C TRP A 157 16.79 -1.39 16.76
N ALA A 158 15.92 -2.32 17.15
CA ALA A 158 16.34 -3.58 17.75
C ALA A 158 17.12 -4.46 16.77
N MET A 159 16.74 -4.49 15.48
CA MET A 159 17.51 -5.17 14.43
C MET A 159 18.90 -4.56 14.24
N ASP A 160 18.98 -3.23 14.20
CA ASP A 160 20.25 -2.52 14.07
C ASP A 160 21.21 -2.84 15.23
N LEU A 161 20.67 -2.98 16.44
CA LEU A 161 21.45 -3.27 17.64
C LEU A 161 22.03 -4.69 17.67
N ILE A 162 21.40 -5.64 16.97
CA ILE A 162 21.83 -7.05 16.89
C ILE A 162 22.50 -7.40 15.55
N GLY A 163 22.68 -6.43 14.65
CA GLY A 163 23.37 -6.60 13.38
C GLY A 163 22.62 -7.47 12.36
N LEU A 164 21.29 -7.45 12.39
CA LEU A 164 20.41 -8.14 11.43
C LEU A 164 19.83 -7.20 10.38
#